data_AF-A0A925K132-F1
#
_entry.id   AF-A0A925K132-F1
#
_cell.length_a   1.000
_cell.length_b   1.000
_cell.length_c   1.000
_cell.angle_alpha   90.00
_cell.angle_beta   90.00
_cell.angle_gamma   90.00
#
_symmetry.space_group_name_H-M   'P 1'
#
loop_
_entity.id
_entity.type
_entity.pdbx_description
1 polymer ?
#
loop_
_entity_poly.entity_id
_entity_poly.type
_entity_poly.pdbx_seq_one_letter_code
_entity_poly.pdbx_strand_id
1 'polypeptide(L)'
;MRIKFSSNLSILILGGATGLFTASDAMGQQQRQPPATKPAATQPSQPEAKKSPAQAQPAATKPKPKEDVPFYRLRISKEEPATISLKSKDAQLAEIATELERKLKVPVVLSSLMQKQKLTVEFSGLPLEGAALLLAPQVYIDYEVSGDAGVQQKPVGIYLHGMNEPPPETNAIVQGNGEAILIEGNTEDGVEGSGGTKSKDDELPLRVKVERSQLSVRARKQPLTAVLYEIASKVDIPFEMKYESSELVDVDFNNYSIDQVVRTLSPNIRLYMRTNLLNYEITPLRMVLVPPASSQQTTKM
;
A
#
# COMPACT_ATOMS: atom_id res chain seq x y z
N MET A 1 23.18 -36.17 -27.49
CA MET A 1 22.11 -36.98 -26.85
C MET A 1 20.81 -36.21 -27.03
N ARG A 2 19.97 -36.63 -27.99
CA ARG A 2 18.68 -36.01 -28.33
C ARG A 2 17.58 -36.96 -27.84
N ILE A 3 16.60 -36.45 -27.12
CA ILE A 3 15.33 -37.15 -26.90
C ILE A 3 14.21 -36.19 -27.28
N LYS A 4 13.32 -36.70 -28.14
CA LYS A 4 12.23 -36.02 -28.82
C LYS A 4 10.94 -36.79 -28.50
N PHE A 5 9.87 -36.03 -28.27
CA PHE A 5 8.42 -36.27 -28.47
C PHE A 5 7.72 -37.48 -27.84
N SER A 6 6.55 -37.20 -27.23
CA SER A 6 5.25 -37.69 -27.73
C SER A 6 4.08 -36.93 -27.09
N SER A 7 2.99 -36.85 -27.84
CA SER A 7 1.80 -36.03 -27.66
C SER A 7 0.56 -36.84 -27.26
N ASN A 8 -0.54 -36.10 -26.99
CA ASN A 8 -1.97 -36.45 -27.12
C ASN A 8 -2.66 -37.25 -25.99
N LEU A 9 -3.77 -36.71 -25.44
CA LEU A 9 -5.13 -37.19 -25.76
C LEU A 9 -6.25 -36.25 -25.25
N SER A 10 -7.43 -36.44 -25.83
CA SER A 10 -8.54 -35.51 -26.05
C SER A 10 -9.73 -35.60 -25.07
N ILE A 11 -10.50 -34.49 -25.04
CA ILE A 11 -11.98 -34.34 -25.06
C ILE A 11 -12.84 -35.14 -24.06
N LEU A 12 -13.66 -34.40 -23.29
CA LEU A 12 -15.07 -34.78 -23.07
C LEU A 12 -15.96 -33.54 -22.93
N ILE A 13 -16.95 -33.43 -23.83
CA ILE A 13 -18.10 -32.52 -23.78
C ILE A 13 -19.31 -33.36 -23.36
N LEU A 14 -20.06 -32.90 -22.36
CA LEU A 14 -21.46 -33.28 -22.05
C LEU A 14 -22.00 -32.13 -21.16
N GLY A 15 -23.15 -31.50 -21.33
CA GLY A 15 -24.35 -31.85 -22.09
C GLY A 15 -25.54 -32.00 -21.13
N GLY A 16 -26.36 -30.95 -20.99
CA GLY A 16 -27.74 -30.98 -20.46
C GLY A 16 -27.91 -30.54 -18.99
N ALA A 17 -29.06 -30.07 -18.53
CA ALA A 17 -30.30 -29.57 -19.15
C ALA A 17 -31.19 -28.98 -18.03
N THR A 18 -32.05 -28.02 -18.39
CA THR A 18 -33.42 -27.74 -17.86
C THR A 18 -33.68 -27.38 -16.39
N GLY A 19 -34.43 -26.27 -16.21
CA GLY A 19 -35.27 -25.95 -15.03
C GLY A 19 -35.44 -24.44 -14.83
N LEU A 20 -36.37 -23.78 -15.54
CA LEU A 20 -37.66 -23.25 -15.03
C LEU A 20 -37.55 -22.35 -13.79
N PHE A 21 -37.89 -21.05 -13.91
CA PHE A 21 -38.88 -20.35 -13.07
C PHE A 21 -39.18 -18.93 -13.60
N THR A 22 -40.42 -18.77 -14.06
CA THR A 22 -41.39 -17.65 -13.98
C THR A 22 -40.97 -16.18 -14.18
N ALA A 23 -41.75 -15.55 -15.06
CA ALA A 23 -41.82 -14.13 -15.40
C ALA A 23 -42.65 -13.29 -14.39
N SER A 24 -42.35 -11.99 -14.33
CA SER A 24 -43.22 -10.81 -14.13
C SER A 24 -42.31 -9.62 -13.75
N ASP A 25 -42.49 -8.36 -14.12
CA ASP A 25 -43.36 -7.62 -15.02
C ASP A 25 -42.79 -6.19 -14.96
N ALA A 26 -42.51 -5.53 -16.10
CA ALA A 26 -42.25 -4.09 -16.17
C ALA A 26 -42.19 -3.63 -17.64
N MET A 27 -43.36 -3.27 -18.17
CA MET A 27 -43.53 -2.52 -19.41
C MET A 27 -42.96 -1.10 -19.28
N GLY A 28 -42.33 -0.63 -20.35
CA GLY A 28 -41.93 0.77 -20.53
C GLY A 28 -41.39 1.00 -21.94
N GLN A 29 -42.27 0.91 -22.95
CA GLN A 29 -41.95 1.10 -24.36
C GLN A 29 -41.51 2.53 -24.67
N GLN A 30 -40.43 2.70 -25.44
CA GLN A 30 -40.45 3.65 -26.56
C GLN A 30 -39.41 3.28 -27.63
N GLN A 31 -39.86 2.54 -28.64
CA GLN A 31 -39.19 2.43 -29.93
C GLN A 31 -39.46 3.69 -30.75
N ARG A 32 -38.43 4.21 -31.43
CA ARG A 32 -38.40 4.28 -32.90
C ARG A 32 -37.00 4.67 -33.37
N GLN A 33 -36.50 3.85 -34.27
CA GLN A 33 -35.24 3.97 -34.99
C GLN A 33 -35.54 4.36 -36.46
N PRO A 34 -34.52 4.57 -37.34
CA PRO A 34 -34.35 5.75 -38.19
C PRO A 34 -34.80 5.50 -39.64
N PRO A 35 -34.43 6.35 -40.64
CA PRO A 35 -33.33 5.89 -41.52
C PRO A 35 -32.52 7.01 -42.23
N ALA A 36 -31.66 6.54 -43.13
CA ALA A 36 -30.44 7.10 -43.70
C ALA A 36 -30.57 7.88 -45.04
N THR A 37 -29.45 8.55 -45.38
CA THR A 37 -28.82 8.78 -46.72
C THR A 37 -29.47 9.65 -47.83
N LYS A 38 -28.72 10.72 -48.19
CA LYS A 38 -28.38 11.42 -49.47
C LYS A 38 -28.97 10.88 -50.81
N PRO A 39 -29.02 11.63 -51.97
CA PRO A 39 -28.08 12.68 -52.44
C PRO A 39 -28.60 13.83 -53.40
N ALA A 40 -27.69 14.77 -53.71
CA ALA A 40 -27.42 15.50 -54.97
C ALA A 40 -28.27 16.69 -55.52
N ALA A 41 -27.53 17.75 -55.92
CA ALA A 41 -27.58 18.50 -57.22
C ALA A 41 -27.97 20.02 -57.25
N THR A 42 -26.92 20.85 -57.50
CA THR A 42 -26.76 22.01 -58.46
C THR A 42 -27.53 23.35 -58.38
N GLN A 43 -26.73 24.44 -58.15
CA GLN A 43 -26.58 25.77 -58.85
C GLN A 43 -27.78 26.76 -59.04
N PRO A 44 -27.59 28.09 -59.33
CA PRO A 44 -26.38 28.84 -59.79
C PRO A 44 -26.07 30.26 -59.18
N SER A 45 -24.79 30.66 -59.37
CA SER A 45 -24.14 31.95 -59.77
C SER A 45 -24.59 33.40 -59.39
N GLN A 46 -23.67 34.15 -58.70
CA GLN A 46 -23.02 35.50 -58.94
C GLN A 46 -23.85 36.78 -59.30
N PRO A 47 -23.36 38.06 -59.10
CA PRO A 47 -21.96 38.56 -59.27
C PRO A 47 -21.39 39.70 -58.35
N GLU A 48 -20.06 39.84 -58.44
CA GLU A 48 -19.09 40.96 -58.30
C GLU A 48 -19.38 42.28 -57.53
N ALA A 49 -18.38 42.77 -56.74
CA ALA A 49 -17.62 44.02 -57.03
C ALA A 49 -16.63 44.51 -55.93
N LYS A 50 -15.41 44.85 -56.39
CA LYS A 50 -14.50 45.99 -56.04
C LYS A 50 -13.53 45.98 -54.82
N LYS A 51 -12.26 46.22 -55.17
CA LYS A 51 -11.05 46.65 -54.40
C LYS A 51 -11.21 48.11 -53.88
N SER A 52 -10.52 48.69 -52.90
CA SER A 52 -9.08 48.81 -52.50
C SER A 52 -8.99 49.54 -51.10
N PRO A 53 -7.87 50.16 -50.64
CA PRO A 53 -6.70 49.61 -49.96
C PRO A 53 -6.34 50.27 -48.58
N ALA A 54 -5.33 49.70 -47.92
CA ALA A 54 -4.39 50.31 -46.95
C ALA A 54 -4.88 50.74 -45.54
N GLN A 55 -4.36 50.04 -44.53
CA GLN A 55 -3.74 50.68 -43.35
C GLN A 55 -2.71 49.73 -42.73
N ALA A 56 -1.44 50.11 -42.86
CA ALA A 56 -0.33 49.47 -42.16
C ALA A 56 -0.46 49.81 -40.66
N GLN A 57 -0.73 48.80 -39.84
CA GLN A 57 -0.56 48.91 -38.39
C GLN A 57 0.92 48.71 -38.04
N PRO A 58 1.48 49.52 -37.12
CA PRO A 58 2.85 49.34 -36.66
C PRO A 58 2.98 47.96 -36.00
N ALA A 59 4.06 47.26 -36.34
CA ALA A 59 4.40 45.97 -35.78
C ALA A 59 4.41 46.06 -34.25
N ALA A 60 3.39 45.48 -33.61
CA ALA A 60 3.41 45.19 -32.20
C ALA A 60 4.58 44.26 -31.95
N THR A 61 5.63 44.77 -31.29
CA THR A 61 6.69 43.98 -30.70
C THR A 61 6.05 42.88 -29.88
N LYS A 62 6.16 41.63 -30.37
CA LYS A 62 5.81 40.43 -29.63
C LYS A 62 6.52 40.52 -28.27
N PRO A 63 5.81 40.40 -27.13
CA PRO A 63 6.49 40.29 -25.86
C PRO A 63 7.40 39.08 -25.91
N LYS A 64 8.70 39.29 -25.61
CA LYS A 64 9.65 38.20 -25.39
C LYS A 64 9.01 37.21 -24.39
N PRO A 65 9.14 35.88 -24.60
CA PRO A 65 8.69 34.91 -23.61
C PRO A 65 9.37 35.28 -22.29
N LYS A 66 8.58 35.55 -21.25
CA LYS A 66 9.12 35.61 -19.89
C LYS A 66 9.85 34.29 -19.69
N GLU A 67 11.14 34.36 -19.35
CA GLU A 67 11.91 33.18 -18.94
C GLU A 67 11.06 32.37 -17.96
N ASP A 68 10.92 31.09 -18.25
CA ASP A 68 10.16 30.14 -17.46
C ASP A 68 10.84 29.97 -16.10
N VAL A 69 10.47 30.83 -15.15
CA VAL A 69 11.00 30.78 -13.79
C VAL A 69 10.57 29.45 -13.15
N PRO A 70 11.51 28.66 -12.61
CA PRO A 70 11.19 27.46 -11.84
C PRO A 70 10.23 27.81 -10.70
N PHE A 71 9.13 27.08 -10.59
CA PHE A 71 8.21 27.29 -9.48
C PHE A 71 7.55 25.97 -9.07
N TYR A 72 7.15 25.90 -7.80
CA TYR A 72 6.28 24.85 -7.31
C TYR A 72 5.27 25.38 -6.29
N ARG A 73 4.15 24.69 -6.17
CA ARG A 73 3.12 24.95 -5.17
C ARG A 73 2.55 23.62 -4.70
N LEU A 74 2.85 23.26 -3.45
CA LEU A 74 2.34 22.06 -2.79
C LEU A 74 1.24 22.42 -1.78
N ARG A 75 0.11 21.72 -1.86
CA ARG A 75 -1.01 21.82 -0.91
C ARG A 75 -1.38 20.43 -0.41
N ILE A 76 -1.72 20.37 0.87
CA ILE A 76 -2.22 19.15 1.52
C ILE A 76 -3.52 19.53 2.24
N SER A 77 -4.60 18.76 2.03
CA SER A 77 -5.86 18.99 2.72
C SER A 77 -5.73 18.65 4.21
N LYS A 78 -6.61 19.24 5.03
CA LYS A 78 -6.73 18.92 6.46
C LYS A 78 -7.77 17.82 6.75
N GLU A 79 -8.50 17.41 5.72
CA GLU A 79 -9.51 16.36 5.79
C GLU A 79 -8.83 15.00 5.85
N GLU A 80 -9.46 14.03 6.51
CA GLU A 80 -9.00 12.65 6.54
C GLU A 80 -9.87 11.81 5.59
N PRO A 81 -9.28 11.09 4.60
CA PRO A 81 -7.85 11.01 4.31
C PRO A 81 -7.30 12.28 3.64
N ALA A 82 -6.06 12.65 3.98
CA ALA A 82 -5.41 13.83 3.42
C ALA A 82 -5.15 13.68 1.93
N THR A 83 -5.43 14.73 1.16
CA THR A 83 -5.20 14.78 -0.29
C THR A 83 -4.10 15.79 -0.61
N ILE A 84 -3.35 15.50 -1.67
CA ILE A 84 -2.17 16.24 -2.08
C ILE A 84 -2.42 16.84 -3.47
N SER A 85 -2.07 18.12 -3.61
CA SER A 85 -2.05 18.84 -4.89
C SER A 85 -0.69 19.46 -5.09
N LEU A 86 -0.10 19.25 -6.27
CA LEU A 86 1.17 19.83 -6.67
C LEU A 86 1.04 20.44 -8.06
N LYS A 87 1.50 21.67 -8.19
CA LYS A 87 1.80 22.27 -9.49
C LYS A 87 3.27 22.66 -9.49
N SER A 88 4.05 22.11 -10.41
CA SER A 88 5.49 22.35 -10.53
C SER A 88 5.88 22.55 -11.98
N LYS A 89 6.87 23.41 -12.20
CA LYS A 89 7.51 23.63 -13.49
C LYS A 89 9.01 23.79 -13.26
N ASP A 90 9.79 22.86 -13.81
CA ASP A 90 11.25 22.76 -13.69
C ASP A 90 11.77 22.89 -12.25
N ALA A 91 11.00 22.44 -11.26
CA ALA A 91 11.34 22.59 -9.84
C ALA A 91 12.20 21.41 -9.36
N GLN A 92 13.09 21.65 -8.40
CA GLN A 92 13.93 20.60 -7.82
C GLN A 92 13.07 19.65 -6.97
N LEU A 93 13.17 18.34 -7.23
CA LEU A 93 12.41 17.35 -6.46
C LEU A 93 12.82 17.36 -4.97
N ALA A 94 14.08 17.62 -4.65
CA ALA A 94 14.57 17.75 -3.28
C ALA A 94 13.82 18.82 -2.47
N GLU A 95 13.50 19.97 -3.09
CA GLU A 95 12.75 21.05 -2.44
C GLU A 95 11.29 20.66 -2.21
N ILE A 96 10.68 19.98 -3.19
CA ILE A 96 9.31 19.46 -3.09
C ILE A 96 9.23 18.39 -1.99
N ALA A 97 10.19 17.47 -1.94
CA ALA A 97 10.27 16.42 -0.92
C ALA A 97 10.43 17.00 0.49
N THR A 98 11.29 18.01 0.65
CA THR A 98 11.46 18.71 1.94
C THR A 98 10.16 19.41 2.37
N GLU A 99 9.44 20.04 1.44
CA GLU A 99 8.16 20.66 1.77
C GLU A 99 7.08 19.60 2.10
N LEU A 100 7.07 18.48 1.38
CA LEU A 100 6.17 17.36 1.62
C LEU A 100 6.39 16.75 3.00
N GLU A 101 7.64 16.49 3.37
CA GLU A 101 8.03 16.02 4.71
C GLU A 101 7.52 16.95 5.79
N ARG A 102 7.77 18.26 5.65
CA ARG A 102 7.35 19.26 6.63
C ARG A 102 5.82 19.31 6.80
N LYS A 103 5.06 19.17 5.72
CA LYS A 103 3.59 19.25 5.78
C LYS A 103 2.96 17.94 6.28
N LEU A 104 3.49 16.79 5.88
CA LEU A 104 3.00 15.47 6.32
C LEU A 104 3.51 15.09 7.71
N LYS A 105 4.63 15.67 8.15
CA LYS A 105 5.38 15.24 9.35
C LYS A 105 5.81 13.78 9.25
N VAL A 106 6.17 13.35 8.04
CA VAL A 106 6.65 12.00 7.70
C VAL A 106 7.95 12.19 6.91
N PRO A 107 9.07 11.57 7.29
CA PRO A 107 10.32 11.70 6.56
C PRO A 107 10.17 11.27 5.10
N VAL A 108 10.72 12.08 4.19
CA VAL A 108 10.72 11.79 2.75
C VAL A 108 12.16 11.63 2.27
N VAL A 109 12.55 10.41 1.96
CA VAL A 109 13.91 10.06 1.55
C VAL A 109 13.98 9.96 0.03
N LEU A 110 14.92 10.70 -0.55
CA LEU A 110 15.24 10.63 -1.97
C LEU A 110 16.49 9.80 -2.18
N SER A 111 16.44 8.92 -3.17
CA SER A 111 17.64 8.26 -3.67
C SER A 111 18.62 9.27 -4.30
N SER A 112 19.87 8.86 -4.49
CA SER A 112 20.92 9.73 -5.04
C SER A 112 20.59 10.24 -6.46
N LEU A 113 19.89 9.43 -7.26
CA LEU A 113 19.42 9.85 -8.58
C LEU A 113 18.27 10.87 -8.46
N MET A 114 17.28 10.58 -7.61
CA MET A 114 16.09 11.42 -7.48
C MET A 114 16.40 12.79 -6.87
N GLN A 115 17.45 12.93 -6.06
CA GLN A 115 17.88 14.23 -5.49
C GLN A 115 18.24 15.28 -6.55
N LYS A 116 18.71 14.86 -7.73
CA LYS A 116 19.16 15.75 -8.82
C LYS A 116 18.05 16.03 -9.83
N GLN A 117 16.90 15.37 -9.68
CA GLN A 117 15.84 15.39 -10.66
C GLN A 117 15.03 16.69 -10.55
N LYS A 118 14.78 17.30 -11.71
CA LYS A 118 13.79 18.36 -11.85
C LYS A 118 12.45 17.78 -12.28
N LEU A 119 11.37 18.36 -11.76
CA LEU A 119 10.02 17.88 -11.95
C LEU A 119 9.12 18.97 -12.55
N THR A 120 8.33 18.58 -13.55
CA THR A 120 7.24 19.38 -14.11
C THR A 120 6.00 18.49 -14.12
N VAL A 121 5.15 18.67 -13.11
CA VAL A 121 3.88 17.94 -12.97
C VAL A 121 2.80 18.85 -12.41
N GLU A 122 1.56 18.57 -12.79
CA GLU A 122 0.36 19.21 -12.25
C GLU A 122 -0.68 18.15 -11.92
N PHE A 123 -1.04 18.04 -10.64
CA PHE A 123 -2.12 17.19 -10.16
C PHE A 123 -2.81 17.83 -8.95
N SER A 124 -4.04 17.41 -8.68
CA SER A 124 -4.80 17.92 -7.55
C SER A 124 -5.67 16.84 -6.92
N GLY A 125 -5.73 16.85 -5.59
CA GLY A 125 -6.68 16.03 -4.82
C GLY A 125 -6.35 14.54 -4.84
N LEU A 126 -5.07 14.16 -4.96
CA LEU A 126 -4.67 12.75 -4.95
C LEU A 126 -4.39 12.25 -3.54
N PRO A 127 -4.69 10.97 -3.22
CA PRO A 127 -4.19 10.35 -1.99
C PRO A 127 -2.66 10.28 -2.00
N LEU A 128 -2.05 10.03 -0.83
CA LEU A 128 -0.59 9.99 -0.66
C LEU A 128 0.09 9.07 -1.68
N GLU A 129 -0.42 7.86 -1.84
CA GLU A 129 0.12 6.83 -2.72
C GLU A 129 0.09 7.28 -4.18
N GLY A 130 -1.07 7.80 -4.62
CA GLY A 130 -1.25 8.29 -5.98
C GLY A 130 -0.39 9.51 -6.29
N ALA A 131 -0.25 10.42 -5.33
CA ALA A 131 0.64 11.58 -5.46
C ALA A 131 2.10 11.15 -5.55
N ALA A 132 2.55 10.23 -4.69
CA ALA A 132 3.93 9.77 -4.66
C ALA A 132 4.34 9.06 -5.96
N LEU A 133 3.46 8.25 -6.55
CA LEU A 133 3.68 7.61 -7.86
C LEU A 133 3.86 8.60 -9.02
N LEU A 134 3.39 9.84 -8.88
CA LEU A 134 3.65 10.90 -9.86
C LEU A 134 4.97 11.65 -9.61
N LEU A 135 5.54 11.53 -8.41
CA LEU A 135 6.81 12.17 -8.04
C LEU A 135 8.02 11.30 -8.40
N ALA A 136 7.88 9.98 -8.32
CA ALA A 136 8.95 9.04 -8.60
C ALA A 136 8.42 7.76 -9.26
N PRO A 137 9.23 7.14 -10.13
CA PRO A 137 8.81 5.92 -10.82
C PRO A 137 8.79 4.70 -9.89
N GLN A 138 9.57 4.71 -8.81
CA GLN A 138 9.53 3.67 -7.79
C GLN A 138 9.33 4.31 -6.42
N VAL A 139 8.32 3.85 -5.70
CA VAL A 139 7.93 4.41 -4.41
C VAL A 139 7.75 3.30 -3.40
N TYR A 140 8.34 3.51 -2.23
CA TYR A 140 8.12 2.68 -1.05
C TYR A 140 7.53 3.54 0.06
N ILE A 141 6.56 3.00 0.79
CA ILE A 141 6.01 3.65 1.98
C ILE A 141 6.08 2.68 3.14
N ASP A 142 6.70 3.12 4.23
CA ASP A 142 6.68 2.41 5.50
C ASP A 142 5.43 2.85 6.26
N TYR A 143 4.64 1.88 6.71
CA TYR A 143 3.43 2.07 7.50
C TYR A 143 3.61 1.48 8.89
N GLU A 144 3.07 2.17 9.88
CA GLU A 144 2.81 1.63 11.21
C GLU A 144 1.36 1.16 11.28
N VAL A 145 1.18 -0.10 11.63
CA VAL A 145 -0.11 -0.74 11.91
C VAL A 145 -0.24 -0.91 13.41
N SER A 146 -1.26 -0.26 13.98
CA SER A 146 -1.67 -0.47 15.36
C SER A 146 -2.47 -1.77 15.47
N GLY A 147 -2.24 -2.51 16.56
CA GLY A 147 -3.12 -3.61 16.96
C GLY A 147 -4.52 -3.15 17.36
N ASP A 148 -4.72 -1.84 17.57
CA ASP A 148 -6.04 -1.27 17.86
C ASP A 148 -6.98 -1.35 16.64
N ALA A 149 -8.18 -1.89 16.87
CA ALA A 149 -9.16 -2.13 15.83
C ALA A 149 -9.77 -0.80 15.34
N GLY A 150 -9.81 -0.61 14.02
CA GLY A 150 -10.36 0.61 13.40
C GLY A 150 -9.36 1.76 13.25
N VAL A 151 -8.13 1.65 13.78
CA VAL A 151 -7.07 2.63 13.51
C VAL A 151 -6.48 2.37 12.11
N GLN A 152 -6.55 3.40 11.26
CA GLN A 152 -5.93 3.39 9.93
C GLN A 152 -4.41 3.27 10.03
N GLN A 153 -3.82 2.66 9.01
CA GLN A 153 -2.37 2.55 8.92
C GLN A 153 -1.76 3.94 8.77
N LYS A 154 -0.72 4.23 9.56
CA LYS A 154 -0.09 5.54 9.55
C LYS A 154 1.22 5.48 8.75
N PRO A 155 1.41 6.32 7.71
CA PRO A 155 2.70 6.39 7.04
C PRO A 155 3.76 6.95 8.01
N VAL A 156 4.91 6.29 8.09
CA VAL A 156 6.05 6.67 8.94
C VAL A 156 7.32 6.94 8.16
N GLY A 157 7.37 6.59 6.86
CA GLY A 157 8.47 6.94 5.96
C GLY A 157 8.04 6.81 4.50
N ILE A 158 8.52 7.72 3.65
CA ILE A 158 8.25 7.71 2.21
C ILE A 158 9.60 7.72 1.49
N TYR A 159 9.80 6.80 0.55
CA TYR A 159 11.02 6.70 -0.24
C TYR A 159 10.70 6.87 -1.71
N LEU A 160 11.37 7.82 -2.35
CA LEU A 160 11.22 8.13 -3.78
C LEU A 160 12.51 7.71 -4.51
N HIS A 161 12.42 6.68 -5.33
CA HIS A 161 13.54 5.99 -5.98
C HIS A 161 13.38 5.98 -7.51
N GLY A 162 14.50 5.88 -8.23
CA GLY A 162 14.54 5.65 -9.67
C GLY A 162 14.36 4.18 -10.04
N MET A 163 13.97 3.89 -11.29
CA MET A 163 13.58 2.55 -11.80
C MET A 163 14.62 1.42 -11.68
N ASN A 164 15.87 1.70 -11.32
CA ASN A 164 16.96 0.71 -11.27
C ASN A 164 17.84 0.87 -10.03
N GLU A 165 17.33 1.55 -9.00
CA GLU A 165 18.03 1.67 -7.73
C GLU A 165 17.62 0.53 -6.79
N PRO A 166 18.53 0.08 -5.91
CA PRO A 166 18.15 -0.93 -4.91
C PRO A 166 17.00 -0.40 -4.03
N PRO A 167 16.16 -1.31 -3.51
CA PRO A 167 15.15 -0.92 -2.52
C PRO A 167 15.83 -0.29 -1.30
N PRO A 168 15.13 0.58 -0.56
CA PRO A 168 15.68 1.14 0.67
C PRO A 168 16.02 0.03 1.67
N GLU A 169 16.99 0.28 2.55
CA GLU A 169 17.30 -0.63 3.66
C GLU A 169 16.06 -0.82 4.56
N THR A 170 15.92 -2.00 5.16
CA THR A 170 14.76 -2.36 6.00
C THR A 170 14.69 -1.54 7.29
N ASN A 171 15.81 -0.98 7.74
CA ASN A 171 15.96 -0.19 8.97
C ASN A 171 16.24 1.30 8.72
N ALA A 172 16.07 1.80 7.48
CA ALA A 172 16.48 3.15 7.09
C ALA A 172 15.84 4.27 7.94
N ILE A 173 14.52 4.23 8.13
CA ILE A 173 13.78 5.14 9.03
C ILE A 173 13.32 4.40 10.28
N VAL A 174 12.85 3.17 10.08
CA VAL A 174 12.27 2.32 11.11
C VAL A 174 13.39 1.59 11.84
N GLN A 175 14.09 2.27 12.75
CA GLN A 175 15.22 1.73 13.52
C GLN A 175 14.75 0.88 14.71
N GLY A 176 15.13 -0.39 14.79
CA GLY A 176 14.86 -1.27 15.94
C GLY A 176 16.14 -1.92 16.48
N ASN A 177 16.23 -2.09 17.80
CA ASN A 177 17.29 -2.86 18.44
C ASN A 177 16.82 -4.33 18.52
N GLY A 178 17.55 -5.25 17.90
CA GLY A 178 17.14 -6.66 17.76
C GLY A 178 17.33 -7.54 19.01
N GLU A 179 17.51 -6.97 20.20
CA GLU A 179 17.86 -7.74 21.40
C GLU A 179 16.68 -7.86 22.36
N ALA A 180 15.81 -8.83 22.13
CA ALA A 180 15.02 -9.44 23.20
C ALA A 180 15.76 -10.71 23.64
N ILE A 181 16.58 -10.61 24.70
CA ILE A 181 17.17 -11.80 25.34
C ILE A 181 16.04 -12.49 26.11
N LEU A 182 15.33 -13.40 25.46
CA LEU A 182 14.38 -14.28 26.14
C LEU A 182 15.18 -15.39 26.83
N ILE A 183 15.34 -15.29 28.15
CA ILE A 183 15.92 -16.38 28.94
C ILE A 183 14.81 -17.43 29.11
N GLU A 184 14.82 -18.43 28.21
CA GLU A 184 13.98 -19.61 28.36
C GLU A 184 14.40 -20.38 29.62
N GLY A 185 13.63 -20.20 30.69
CA GLY A 185 13.75 -21.01 31.89
C GLY A 185 13.22 -22.41 31.62
N ASN A 186 14.12 -23.35 31.35
CA ASN A 186 13.81 -24.76 31.21
C ASN A 186 13.28 -25.28 32.57
N THR A 187 11.96 -25.41 32.71
CA THR A 187 11.33 -26.01 33.89
C THR A 187 10.99 -27.46 33.56
N GLU A 188 11.94 -28.34 33.80
CA GLU A 188 11.73 -29.78 33.91
C GLU A 188 11.03 -30.07 35.24
N ASP A 189 9.82 -30.63 35.23
CA ASP A 189 9.51 -31.87 35.97
C ASP A 189 8.09 -32.41 35.68
N GLY A 190 8.02 -33.74 35.58
CA GLY A 190 7.02 -34.49 34.83
C GLY A 190 5.69 -34.83 35.52
N VAL A 191 4.75 -35.29 34.68
CA VAL A 191 3.71 -36.27 35.05
C VAL A 191 3.40 -37.14 33.82
N GLU A 192 3.79 -38.41 33.87
CA GLU A 192 3.29 -39.44 32.97
C GLU A 192 1.81 -39.73 33.28
N GLY A 193 0.97 -39.80 32.25
CA GLY A 193 -0.46 -40.08 32.44
C GLY A 193 -1.26 -40.26 31.17
N SER A 194 -1.17 -41.45 30.58
CA SER A 194 -2.20 -42.21 29.84
C SER A 194 -2.99 -41.54 28.67
N GLY A 195 -2.87 -42.18 27.50
CA GLY A 195 -4.04 -42.68 26.77
C GLY A 195 -4.64 -41.77 25.71
N GLY A 196 -4.18 -41.94 24.46
CA GLY A 196 -4.87 -41.51 23.25
C GLY A 196 -3.89 -41.01 22.22
N THR A 197 -3.94 -41.54 21.00
CA THR A 197 -3.19 -41.08 19.84
C THR A 197 -3.65 -39.67 19.44
N LYS A 198 -3.32 -38.67 20.26
CA LYS A 198 -3.25 -37.29 19.85
C LYS A 198 -1.91 -37.15 19.16
N SER A 199 -1.95 -36.68 17.92
CA SER A 199 -0.75 -36.30 17.19
C SER A 199 0.14 -35.49 18.15
N LYS A 200 1.46 -35.71 18.16
CA LYS A 200 2.46 -34.81 18.81
C LYS A 200 2.19 -33.33 18.47
N ASP A 201 1.38 -33.10 17.45
CA ASP A 201 0.83 -31.84 17.03
C ASP A 201 -0.22 -31.13 17.92
N ASP A 202 -0.76 -31.76 18.96
CA ASP A 202 -1.73 -31.13 19.87
C ASP A 202 -1.17 -30.89 21.29
N GLU A 203 0.05 -31.35 21.58
CA GLU A 203 0.67 -31.22 22.92
C GLU A 203 1.46 -29.92 23.11
N LEU A 204 1.89 -29.25 22.03
CA LEU A 204 2.66 -28.02 22.18
C LEU A 204 1.72 -26.85 22.52
N PRO A 205 1.99 -26.12 23.62
CA PRO A 205 1.11 -25.06 24.08
C PRO A 205 1.21 -23.78 23.22
N LEU A 206 2.26 -23.65 22.41
CA LEU A 206 2.45 -22.61 21.39
C LEU A 206 2.85 -23.24 20.06
N ARG A 207 2.18 -22.83 18.98
CA ARG A 207 2.52 -23.18 17.60
C ARG A 207 2.30 -22.00 16.68
N VAL A 208 3.30 -21.74 15.86
CA VAL A 208 3.21 -20.77 14.77
C VAL A 208 3.66 -21.45 13.49
N LYS A 209 2.80 -21.42 12.47
CA LYS A 209 3.11 -21.89 11.11
C LYS A 209 2.94 -20.73 10.13
N VAL A 210 3.82 -20.67 9.14
CA VAL A 210 3.76 -19.68 8.05
C VAL A 210 3.66 -20.44 6.74
N GLU A 211 2.60 -20.18 5.99
CA GLU A 211 2.38 -20.76 4.67
C GLU A 211 1.90 -19.66 3.73
N ARG A 212 2.63 -19.42 2.62
CA ARG A 212 2.24 -18.42 1.59
C ARG A 212 1.92 -17.03 2.18
N SER A 213 2.76 -16.57 3.12
CA SER A 213 2.58 -15.29 3.83
C SER A 213 1.33 -15.21 4.71
N GLN A 214 0.74 -16.36 5.05
CA GLN A 214 -0.36 -16.48 6.00
C GLN A 214 0.14 -17.21 7.25
N LEU A 215 -0.36 -16.76 8.41
CA LEU A 215 -0.01 -17.26 9.72
C LEU A 215 -1.14 -18.11 10.28
N SER A 216 -0.76 -19.25 10.84
CA SER A 216 -1.62 -20.04 11.72
C SER A 216 -0.95 -20.09 13.09
N VAL A 217 -1.64 -19.56 14.10
CA VAL A 217 -1.13 -19.41 15.46
C VAL A 217 -2.08 -20.10 16.41
N ARG A 218 -1.58 -21.07 17.16
CA ARG A 218 -2.29 -21.70 18.26
C ARG A 218 -1.50 -21.45 19.54
N ALA A 219 -2.11 -20.77 20.51
CA ALA A 219 -1.53 -20.51 21.81
C ALA A 219 -2.56 -20.86 22.89
N ARG A 220 -2.15 -21.61 23.92
CA ARG A 220 -2.99 -22.00 25.06
C ARG A 220 -2.41 -21.40 26.34
N LYS A 221 -2.98 -20.27 26.78
CA LYS A 221 -2.55 -19.52 27.98
C LYS A 221 -1.05 -19.22 27.99
N GLN A 222 -0.54 -18.73 26.87
CA GLN A 222 0.88 -18.42 26.70
C GLN A 222 1.14 -16.93 26.94
N PRO A 223 2.31 -16.54 27.49
CA PRO A 223 2.69 -15.13 27.59
C PRO A 223 2.67 -14.48 26.20
N LEU A 224 2.06 -13.30 26.10
CA LEU A 224 1.98 -12.54 24.84
C LEU A 224 3.38 -12.33 24.23
N THR A 225 4.37 -12.05 25.07
CA THR A 225 5.77 -11.84 24.66
C THR A 225 6.35 -13.08 23.96
N ALA A 226 6.10 -14.28 24.47
CA ALA A 226 6.54 -15.54 23.87
C ALA A 226 5.84 -15.78 22.52
N VAL A 227 4.54 -15.51 22.43
CA VAL A 227 3.78 -15.63 21.18
C VAL A 227 4.32 -14.68 20.10
N LEU A 228 4.57 -13.41 20.45
CA LEU A 228 5.09 -12.41 19.51
C LEU A 228 6.52 -12.71 19.08
N TYR A 229 7.38 -13.16 19.99
CA TYR A 229 8.74 -13.58 19.66
C TYR A 229 8.74 -14.74 18.64
N GLU A 230 7.93 -15.77 18.88
CA GLU A 230 7.82 -16.91 17.95
C GLU A 230 7.26 -16.47 16.58
N ILE A 231 6.25 -15.59 16.55
CA ILE A 231 5.73 -15.04 15.29
C ILE A 231 6.83 -14.29 14.54
N ALA A 232 7.51 -13.37 15.21
CA ALA A 232 8.57 -12.56 14.62
C ALA A 232 9.74 -13.42 14.10
N SER A 233 10.12 -14.47 14.84
CA SER A 233 11.12 -15.44 14.41
C SER A 233 10.69 -16.20 13.15
N LYS A 234 9.43 -16.64 13.07
CA LYS A 234 8.93 -17.38 11.90
C LYS A 234 8.76 -16.53 10.65
N VAL A 235 8.50 -15.24 10.80
CA VAL A 235 8.40 -14.29 9.68
C VAL A 235 9.70 -13.55 9.41
N ASP A 236 10.77 -13.89 10.12
CA ASP A 236 12.12 -13.32 10.00
C ASP A 236 12.16 -11.79 10.12
N ILE A 237 11.50 -11.25 11.16
CA ILE A 237 11.56 -9.83 11.50
C ILE A 237 12.02 -9.59 12.94
N PRO A 238 12.66 -8.45 13.23
CA PRO A 238 12.99 -8.05 14.59
C PRO A 238 11.74 -7.87 15.46
N PHE A 239 11.82 -8.35 16.70
CA PHE A 239 10.87 -8.09 17.76
C PHE A 239 11.51 -7.24 18.85
N GLU A 240 10.89 -6.11 19.18
CA GLU A 240 11.32 -5.22 20.25
C GLU A 240 10.25 -5.14 21.34
N MET A 241 10.67 -5.27 22.59
CA MET A 241 9.80 -5.16 23.75
C MET A 241 10.11 -3.86 24.51
N LYS A 242 9.18 -2.91 24.52
CA LYS A 242 9.33 -1.64 25.28
C LYS A 242 8.79 -1.70 26.69
N TYR A 243 8.05 -2.75 27.02
CA TYR A 243 7.58 -3.04 28.37
C TYR A 243 7.33 -4.53 28.53
N GLU A 244 7.46 -5.02 29.75
CA GLU A 244 7.12 -6.39 30.10
C GLU A 244 5.60 -6.53 30.25
N SER A 245 4.99 -7.39 29.43
CA SER A 245 3.55 -7.67 29.50
C SER A 245 3.30 -8.97 30.26
N SER A 246 2.44 -8.92 31.28
CA SER A 246 1.94 -10.11 31.99
C SER A 246 0.69 -10.71 31.33
N GLU A 247 0.35 -10.28 30.12
CA GLU A 247 -0.83 -10.73 29.38
C GLU A 247 -0.65 -12.18 28.91
N LEU A 248 -1.64 -13.02 29.23
CA LEU A 248 -1.72 -14.40 28.74
C LEU A 248 -2.72 -14.48 27.58
N VAL A 249 -2.31 -15.12 26.50
CA VAL A 249 -3.06 -15.24 25.27
C VAL A 249 -3.54 -16.69 25.11
N ASP A 250 -4.83 -16.86 24.81
CA ASP A 250 -5.45 -18.14 24.42
C ASP A 250 -6.19 -17.93 23.09
N VAL A 251 -5.56 -18.33 21.99
CA VAL A 251 -6.02 -18.05 20.62
C VAL A 251 -5.74 -19.24 19.69
N ASP A 252 -6.61 -19.41 18.70
CA ASP A 252 -6.44 -20.37 17.60
C ASP A 252 -6.85 -19.66 16.30
N PHE A 253 -5.86 -19.15 15.58
CA PHE A 253 -6.02 -18.50 14.28
C PHE A 253 -5.47 -19.40 13.19
N ASN A 254 -6.18 -19.46 12.07
CA ASN A 254 -5.76 -20.24 10.91
C ASN A 254 -5.86 -19.37 9.66
N ASN A 255 -4.76 -19.27 8.92
CA ASN A 255 -4.69 -18.55 7.65
C ASN A 255 -5.02 -17.04 7.77
N TYR A 256 -4.35 -16.36 8.69
CA TYR A 256 -4.47 -14.90 8.91
C TYR A 256 -3.24 -14.19 8.34
N SER A 257 -3.43 -12.99 7.79
CA SER A 257 -2.29 -12.13 7.47
C SER A 257 -1.63 -11.61 8.76
N ILE A 258 -0.36 -11.22 8.68
CA ILE A 258 0.39 -10.72 9.84
C ILE A 258 -0.28 -9.50 10.49
N ASP A 259 -0.88 -8.62 9.70
CA ASP A 259 -1.61 -7.45 10.22
C ASP A 259 -2.88 -7.87 10.97
N GLN A 260 -3.59 -8.89 10.50
CA GLN A 260 -4.78 -9.43 11.17
C GLN A 260 -4.40 -10.11 12.50
N VAL A 261 -3.31 -10.88 12.52
CA VAL A 261 -2.80 -11.49 13.75
C VAL A 261 -2.48 -10.42 14.79
N VAL A 262 -1.76 -9.37 14.39
CA VAL A 262 -1.39 -8.25 15.28
C VAL A 262 -2.62 -7.53 15.83
N ARG A 263 -3.63 -7.28 14.99
CA ARG A 263 -4.90 -6.66 15.40
C ARG A 263 -5.75 -7.53 16.32
N THR A 264 -5.58 -8.84 16.26
CA THR A 264 -6.36 -9.77 17.09
C THR A 264 -5.66 -10.08 18.42
N LEU A 265 -4.32 -10.05 18.45
CA LEU A 265 -3.55 -10.41 19.63
C LEU A 265 -3.62 -9.37 20.74
N SER A 266 -3.29 -8.11 20.46
CA SER A 266 -3.28 -7.07 21.49
C SER A 266 -3.23 -5.67 20.86
N PRO A 267 -3.97 -4.67 21.40
CA PRO A 267 -3.92 -3.29 20.92
C PRO A 267 -2.56 -2.61 21.14
N ASN A 268 -1.73 -3.20 22.00
CA ASN A 268 -0.41 -2.71 22.39
C ASN A 268 0.71 -3.10 21.42
N ILE A 269 0.39 -3.77 20.33
CA ILE A 269 1.36 -4.17 19.32
C ILE A 269 1.43 -3.10 18.22
N ARG A 270 2.64 -2.82 17.74
CA ARG A 270 2.91 -1.99 16.56
C ARG A 270 3.67 -2.84 15.55
N LEU A 271 3.08 -3.03 14.38
CA LEU A 271 3.73 -3.70 13.25
C LEU A 271 4.13 -2.65 12.23
N TYR A 272 5.39 -2.69 11.82
CA TYR A 272 5.89 -1.83 10.76
C TYR A 272 6.04 -2.65 9.49
N MET A 273 5.53 -2.14 8.38
CA MET A 273 5.56 -2.81 7.08
C MET A 273 5.93 -1.82 6.00
N ARG A 274 6.61 -2.28 4.97
CA ARG A 274 6.90 -1.52 3.75
C ARG A 274 5.98 -1.98 2.64
N THR A 275 5.34 -1.04 1.95
CA THR A 275 4.62 -1.32 0.71
C THR A 275 5.41 -0.76 -0.46
N ASN A 276 5.73 -1.60 -1.43
CA ASN A 276 6.22 -1.18 -2.74
C ASN A 276 5.02 -0.83 -3.62
N LEU A 277 4.82 0.45 -3.94
CA LEU A 277 3.62 0.89 -4.67
C LEU A 277 3.61 0.48 -6.15
N LEU A 278 4.73 0.03 -6.70
CA LEU A 278 4.80 -0.41 -8.10
C LEU A 278 4.13 -1.77 -8.30
N ASN A 279 4.33 -2.70 -7.37
CA ASN A 279 3.82 -4.08 -7.45
C ASN A 279 2.88 -4.46 -6.29
N TYR A 280 2.62 -3.54 -5.36
CA TYR A 280 1.83 -3.72 -4.13
C TYR A 280 2.37 -4.84 -3.22
N GLU A 281 3.66 -5.14 -3.31
CA GLU A 281 4.31 -6.08 -2.41
C GLU A 281 4.46 -5.47 -1.01
N ILE A 282 4.06 -6.23 0.01
CA ILE A 282 4.12 -5.84 1.42
C ILE A 282 5.21 -6.65 2.11
N THR A 283 6.17 -5.96 2.72
CA THR A 283 7.28 -6.56 3.44
C THR A 283 7.21 -6.15 4.92
N PRO A 284 6.99 -7.08 5.85
CA PRO A 284 7.11 -6.81 7.28
C PRO A 284 8.53 -6.35 7.63
N LEU A 285 8.65 -5.29 8.45
CA LEU A 285 9.94 -4.70 8.82
C LEU A 285 10.32 -4.96 10.27
N ARG A 286 9.38 -4.79 11.20
CA ARG A 286 9.58 -5.04 12.63
C ARG A 286 8.26 -5.14 13.38
N MET A 287 8.30 -5.77 14.55
CA MET A 287 7.21 -5.80 15.50
C MET A 287 7.65 -5.22 16.84
N VAL A 288 6.82 -4.39 17.45
CA VAL A 288 7.12 -3.71 18.72
C VAL A 288 5.96 -3.85 19.68
N LEU A 289 6.23 -4.27 20.91
CA LEU A 289 5.26 -4.28 22.00
C LEU A 289 5.40 -2.97 22.82
N VAL A 290 4.36 -2.12 22.80
CA VAL A 290 4.36 -0.78 23.42
C VAL A 290 3.45 -0.67 24.64
N PRO A 291 3.80 0.11 25.68
CA PRO A 291 3.01 0.19 26.91
C PRO A 291 1.55 0.61 26.64
N PRO A 292 0.57 0.08 27.39
CA PRO A 292 -0.82 0.49 27.27
C PRO A 292 -0.97 1.97 27.58
N ALA A 293 -1.85 2.67 26.86
CA ALA A 293 -2.02 4.12 26.95
C ALA A 293 -2.31 4.62 28.39
N SER A 294 -2.95 3.80 29.22
CA SER A 294 -3.22 4.11 30.64
C SER A 294 -1.97 4.11 31.54
N SER A 295 -0.90 3.43 31.14
CA SER A 295 0.36 3.36 31.92
C SER A 295 1.30 4.56 31.69
N GLN A 296 1.04 5.39 30.68
CA GLN A 296 1.89 6.55 30.35
C GLN A 296 1.60 7.79 31.22
N GLN A 297 0.59 7.76 32.10
CA GLN A 297 0.20 8.89 32.95
C GLN A 297 0.96 8.98 34.28
N THR A 298 1.76 7.97 34.67
CA THR A 298 2.40 7.91 35.99
C THR A 298 3.82 8.48 36.08
N THR A 299 4.39 9.03 35.00
CA THR A 299 5.77 9.58 34.99
C THR A 299 5.81 11.09 34.76
N LYS A 300 4.86 11.82 35.33
CA LYS A 300 4.94 13.28 35.52
C LYS A 300 4.38 13.65 36.89
N MET A 301 5.19 13.45 37.93
CA MET A 301 5.04 14.13 39.22
C MET A 301 6.42 14.57 39.70
#